data_AF-A0A5C7P638-F1
#
_entry.id   AF-A0A5C7P638-F1
#
_cell.length_a   1.000
_cell.length_b   1.000
_cell.length_c   1.000
_cell.angle_alpha   90.00
_cell.angle_beta   90.00
_cell.angle_gamma   90.00
#
_symmetry.space_group_name_H-M   'P 1'
#
loop_
_entity.id
_entity.type
_entity.pdbx_description
1 polymer ?
#
loop_
_entity_poly.entity_id
_entity_poly.type
_entity_poly.pdbx_seq_one_letter_code
_entity_poly.pdbx_strand_id
1 'polypeptide(L)'
;MASITDLSSASSIATTDYFVVNQSGTDRKAQANKLPLLSAANTFTADQTFNGEVNVRQHTTMELWSLDCANGSTLTMANTFVFQFSDAAVFSGLVIVINTTDGGGGVFMCSGGVVVKIADGSSVYSTTSGTASKTNLYYDGGSGEYRMQNNTGGSRTYHIFSIRLRASS
;
A
#
# COMPACT_ATOMS: atom_id res chain seq x y z
N MET A 1 36.95 25.38 7.26
CA MET A 1 35.74 25.39 6.43
C MET A 1 35.04 26.72 6.66
N ALA A 2 34.93 27.56 5.62
CA ALA A 2 34.20 28.83 5.73
C ALA A 2 32.71 28.54 5.91
N SER A 3 32.10 29.06 6.97
CA SER A 3 30.65 29.10 7.13
C SER A 3 30.10 30.11 6.13
N ILE A 4 29.14 29.71 5.30
CA ILE A 4 28.29 30.65 4.55
C ILE A 4 27.67 31.57 5.59
N THR A 5 28.15 32.81 5.62
CA THR A 5 27.69 33.82 6.57
C THR A 5 26.70 34.77 5.90
N ASP A 6 26.51 34.69 4.58
CA ASP A 6 25.51 35.50 3.89
C ASP A 6 25.11 34.92 2.53
N LEU A 7 23.89 34.40 2.41
CA LEU A 7 23.32 33.92 1.14
C LEU A 7 23.08 35.08 0.15
N SER A 8 23.01 36.33 0.63
CA SER A 8 22.80 37.51 -0.22
C SER A 8 24.03 37.89 -1.06
N SER A 9 25.19 37.29 -0.77
CA SER A 9 26.45 37.50 -1.50
C SER A 9 26.72 36.48 -2.61
N ALA A 10 25.92 35.41 -2.72
CA ALA A 10 26.07 34.38 -3.75
C ALA A 10 25.34 34.79 -5.04
N SER A 11 26.07 34.97 -6.14
CA SER A 11 25.50 35.42 -7.43
C SER A 11 24.73 34.32 -8.19
N SER A 12 24.95 33.05 -7.88
CA SER A 12 24.20 31.89 -8.40
C SER A 12 24.53 30.63 -7.61
N ILE A 13 23.66 29.61 -7.67
CA ILE A 13 23.90 28.26 -7.13
C ILE A 13 24.17 27.32 -8.32
N ALA A 14 25.33 26.66 -8.35
CA ALA A 14 25.68 25.68 -9.38
C ALA A 14 25.02 24.33 -9.12
N THR A 15 24.84 23.50 -10.16
CA THR A 15 24.21 22.18 -10.07
C THR A 15 24.92 21.18 -9.15
N THR A 16 26.18 21.45 -8.80
CA THR A 16 26.99 20.63 -7.88
C THR A 16 27.03 21.17 -6.46
N ASP A 17 26.37 22.30 -6.19
CA ASP A 17 26.40 22.92 -4.87
C ASP A 17 25.47 22.18 -3.91
N TYR A 18 26.01 21.82 -2.75
CA TYR A 18 25.23 21.24 -1.66
C TYR A 18 24.68 22.34 -0.75
N PHE A 19 23.43 22.20 -0.30
CA PHE A 19 22.93 23.00 0.81
C PHE A 19 23.57 22.50 2.12
N VAL A 20 24.62 23.20 2.56
CA VAL A 20 25.35 22.87 3.79
C VAL A 20 24.91 23.79 4.92
N VAL A 21 24.20 23.26 5.92
CA VAL A 21 23.92 23.98 7.18
C VAL A 21 25.08 23.72 8.15
N ASN A 22 25.96 24.71 8.32
CA ASN A 22 27.17 24.61 9.14
C ASN A 22 26.98 25.34 10.48
N GLN A 23 27.19 24.68 11.63
CA GLN A 23 27.40 25.39 12.89
C GLN A 23 28.30 24.60 13.86
N SER A 24 29.19 25.31 14.54
CA SER A 24 30.17 24.75 15.48
C SER A 24 29.61 24.50 16.88
N GLY A 25 29.73 23.27 17.39
CA GLY A 25 29.71 22.97 18.83
C GLY A 25 28.39 22.33 19.33
N THR A 26 28.31 21.00 19.23
CA THR A 26 27.16 20.14 19.62
C THR A 26 25.90 20.35 18.76
N ASP A 27 26.04 20.02 17.49
CA ASP A 27 25.03 20.15 16.45
C ASP A 27 23.71 19.46 16.85
N ARG A 28 22.65 20.25 17.02
CA ARG A 28 21.28 19.78 16.79
C ARG A 28 20.77 20.49 15.53
N LYS A 29 20.62 19.80 14.38
CA LYS A 29 19.60 18.77 14.00
C LYS A 29 18.30 19.41 13.49
N ALA A 30 17.64 18.80 12.50
CA ALA A 30 16.48 19.28 11.71
C ALA A 30 15.91 20.58 12.31
N GLN A 31 16.09 21.81 11.77
CA GLN A 31 16.57 22.33 10.45
C GLN A 31 15.47 22.80 9.47
N ALA A 32 15.05 24.08 9.51
CA ALA A 32 14.02 24.68 8.63
C ALA A 32 12.67 23.91 8.52
N ASN A 33 12.52 22.81 9.31
CA ASN A 33 11.68 21.60 9.37
C ASN A 33 10.32 21.48 8.69
N LYS A 34 10.10 22.26 7.66
CA LYS A 34 8.82 22.38 6.98
C LYS A 34 8.98 22.68 5.50
N LEU A 35 10.15 22.49 4.91
CA LEU A 35 10.37 22.86 3.51
C LEU A 35 10.54 21.63 2.60
N PRO A 36 9.49 20.83 2.33
CA PRO A 36 9.45 20.00 1.14
C PRO A 36 9.32 20.92 -0.09
N LEU A 37 10.43 21.22 -0.77
CA LEU A 37 10.41 21.83 -2.10
C LEU A 37 10.30 20.71 -3.15
N LEU A 38 9.14 20.10 -3.18
CA LEU A 38 8.77 19.03 -4.08
C LEU A 38 8.24 19.68 -5.38
N SER A 39 9.13 19.99 -6.32
CA SER A 39 8.71 20.25 -7.71
C SER A 39 8.28 18.93 -8.37
N ALA A 40 7.52 19.00 -9.46
CA ALA A 40 6.71 17.91 -10.03
C ALA A 40 7.30 16.49 -9.94
N ALA A 41 6.42 15.49 -9.69
CA ALA A 41 6.71 14.07 -9.50
C ALA A 41 7.75 13.75 -8.41
N ASN A 42 7.28 13.30 -7.25
CA ASN A 42 8.13 12.95 -6.11
C ASN A 42 7.95 11.48 -5.76
N THR A 43 9.07 10.76 -5.61
CA THR A 43 9.10 9.34 -5.27
C THR A 43 9.72 9.18 -3.89
N PHE A 44 8.93 8.65 -2.94
CA PHE A 44 9.43 8.23 -1.63
C PHE A 44 9.61 6.72 -1.66
N THR A 45 10.83 6.24 -1.39
CA THR A 45 11.15 4.79 -1.40
C THR A 45 10.98 4.13 -0.04
N ALA A 46 10.70 4.91 1.01
CA ALA A 46 10.43 4.44 2.36
C ALA A 46 9.03 4.89 2.82
N ASP A 47 8.47 4.16 3.79
CA ASP A 47 7.14 4.41 4.33
C ASP A 47 6.97 5.86 4.82
N GLN A 48 5.88 6.50 4.41
CA GLN A 48 5.50 7.84 4.84
C GLN A 48 4.36 7.75 5.85
N THR A 49 4.54 8.36 7.03
CA THR A 49 3.47 8.47 8.04
C THR A 49 2.96 9.91 8.10
N PHE A 50 1.65 10.08 7.96
CA PHE A 50 0.99 11.39 8.01
C PHE A 50 0.15 11.50 9.30
N ASN A 51 0.37 12.57 10.09
CA ASN A 51 -0.38 12.82 11.32
C ASN A 51 -1.67 13.60 11.05
N GLY A 52 -2.48 13.11 10.12
CA GLY A 52 -3.68 13.79 9.63
C GLY A 52 -4.20 13.18 8.32
N GLU A 53 -4.78 14.02 7.48
CA GLU A 53 -5.39 13.59 6.21
C GLU A 53 -4.37 13.58 5.07
N VAL A 54 -4.48 12.56 4.21
CA VAL A 54 -3.83 12.55 2.89
C VAL A 54 -4.85 13.08 1.88
N ASN A 55 -4.62 14.31 1.42
CA ASN A 55 -5.47 14.93 0.40
C ASN A 55 -5.02 14.48 -0.99
N VAL A 56 -5.73 13.50 -1.55
CA VAL A 56 -5.52 13.03 -2.93
C VAL A 56 -6.50 13.75 -3.84
N ARG A 57 -6.01 14.71 -4.64
CA ARG A 57 -6.88 15.46 -5.57
C ARG A 57 -7.34 14.57 -6.71
N GLN A 58 -8.66 14.49 -6.92
CA GLN A 58 -9.27 13.88 -8.09
C GLN A 58 -8.86 14.61 -9.38
N HIS A 59 -8.51 13.85 -10.42
CA HIS A 59 -7.95 14.36 -11.66
C HIS A 59 -8.97 15.11 -12.53
N THR A 60 -8.49 16.09 -13.29
CA THR A 60 -9.26 16.88 -14.26
C THR A 60 -9.03 16.45 -15.72
N THR A 61 -8.28 15.37 -15.95
CA THR A 61 -7.95 14.82 -17.27
C THR A 61 -8.11 13.30 -17.30
N MET A 62 -8.20 12.70 -18.50
CA MET A 62 -8.76 11.36 -18.75
C MET A 62 -7.87 10.17 -18.38
N GLU A 63 -6.64 10.37 -17.87
CA GLU A 63 -5.61 9.30 -17.83
C GLU A 63 -4.83 9.23 -16.50
N LEU A 64 -5.34 9.80 -15.42
CA LEU A 64 -4.63 9.77 -14.14
C LEU A 64 -5.54 9.26 -13.01
N TRP A 65 -5.00 8.32 -12.24
CA TRP A 65 -5.67 7.64 -11.13
C TRP A 65 -5.28 8.30 -9.80
N SER A 66 -6.26 8.54 -8.93
CA SER A 66 -6.04 9.22 -7.64
C SER A 66 -5.29 8.34 -6.65
N LEU A 67 -5.75 7.09 -6.47
CA LEU A 67 -5.07 6.07 -5.69
C LEU A 67 -4.74 4.90 -6.63
N ASP A 68 -3.52 4.89 -7.16
CA ASP A 68 -3.02 3.80 -7.98
C ASP A 68 -2.12 2.86 -7.18
N CYS A 69 -2.62 1.66 -6.89
CA CYS A 69 -1.81 0.58 -6.34
C CYS A 69 -1.36 -0.43 -7.41
N ALA A 70 -1.62 -0.16 -8.71
CA ALA A 70 -1.29 -1.07 -9.81
C ALA A 70 0.21 -1.16 -10.07
N ASN A 71 1.01 -0.21 -9.58
CA ASN A 71 2.48 -0.28 -9.60
C ASN A 71 3.08 -0.97 -8.35
N GLY A 72 2.24 -1.56 -7.49
CA GLY A 72 2.67 -2.39 -6.36
C GLY A 72 3.19 -3.76 -6.81
N SER A 73 3.85 -4.49 -5.90
CA SER A 73 4.28 -5.86 -6.18
C SER A 73 3.08 -6.79 -6.31
N THR A 74 3.05 -7.59 -7.37
CA THR A 74 2.04 -8.63 -7.57
C THR A 74 2.24 -9.77 -6.59
N LEU A 75 1.15 -10.36 -6.07
CA LEU A 75 1.21 -11.59 -5.28
C LEU A 75 0.99 -12.80 -6.19
N THR A 76 2.00 -13.65 -6.36
CA THR A 76 1.85 -14.95 -7.04
C THR A 76 1.72 -16.06 -6.02
N MET A 77 0.58 -16.76 -6.02
CA MET A 77 0.29 -17.88 -5.14
C MET A 77 0.29 -19.17 -5.96
N ALA A 78 1.12 -20.14 -5.57
CA ALA A 78 1.02 -21.50 -6.10
C ALA A 78 -0.34 -22.13 -5.74
N ASN A 79 -0.72 -23.23 -6.40
CA ASN A 79 -1.88 -24.01 -5.97
C ASN A 79 -1.69 -24.45 -4.51
N THR A 80 -2.79 -24.47 -3.75
CA THR A 80 -2.91 -24.69 -2.30
C THR A 80 -2.25 -23.65 -1.38
N PHE A 81 -1.49 -22.70 -1.94
CA PHE A 81 -0.83 -21.66 -1.13
C PHE A 81 -1.86 -20.79 -0.40
N VAL A 82 -1.50 -20.39 0.82
CA VAL A 82 -2.31 -19.54 1.69
C VAL A 82 -1.55 -18.26 2.02
N PHE A 83 -2.13 -17.13 1.66
CA PHE A 83 -1.69 -15.79 2.03
C PHE A 83 -2.47 -15.30 3.24
N GLN A 84 -1.77 -14.69 4.20
CA GLN A 84 -2.36 -14.11 5.40
C GLN A 84 -2.34 -12.59 5.27
N PHE A 85 -3.49 -11.93 5.50
CA PHE A 85 -3.56 -10.46 5.44
C PHE A 85 -2.91 -9.78 6.65
N SER A 86 -2.61 -10.52 7.72
CA SER A 86 -1.88 -10.04 8.89
C SER A 86 -1.28 -11.21 9.67
N ASP A 87 -0.10 -10.99 10.25
CA ASP A 87 0.67 -11.96 11.06
C ASP A 87 0.22 -12.05 12.54
N ALA A 88 -0.91 -11.40 12.92
CA ALA A 88 -1.35 -11.30 14.32
C ALA A 88 -2.87 -11.14 14.51
N ALA A 89 -3.70 -11.62 13.57
CA ALA A 89 -5.17 -11.47 13.64
C ALA A 89 -5.66 -10.01 13.78
N VAL A 90 -4.87 -9.04 13.28
CA VAL A 90 -5.12 -7.61 13.48
C VAL A 90 -5.78 -6.91 12.27
N PHE A 91 -6.24 -7.69 11.30
CA PHE A 91 -6.89 -7.18 10.09
C PHE A 91 -8.42 -7.16 10.25
N SER A 92 -9.06 -6.10 9.74
CA SER A 92 -10.47 -6.02 9.39
C SER A 92 -10.59 -4.94 8.31
N GLY A 93 -11.68 -4.90 7.55
CA GLY A 93 -11.93 -3.86 6.55
C GLY A 93 -12.20 -4.41 5.15
N LEU A 94 -11.80 -3.64 4.12
CA LEU A 94 -12.13 -3.92 2.74
C LEU A 94 -10.94 -4.58 2.03
N VAL A 95 -11.21 -5.62 1.23
CA VAL A 95 -10.24 -6.21 0.32
C VAL A 95 -10.81 -6.22 -1.09
N ILE A 96 -10.04 -5.68 -2.04
CA ILE A 96 -10.28 -5.77 -3.47
C ILE A 96 -9.18 -6.63 -4.07
N VAL A 97 -9.55 -7.67 -4.79
CA VAL A 97 -8.63 -8.61 -5.42
C VAL A 97 -8.93 -8.66 -6.91
N ILE A 98 -7.88 -8.61 -7.72
CA ILE A 98 -7.97 -8.89 -9.16
C ILE A 98 -7.04 -10.06 -9.46
N ASN A 99 -7.57 -11.15 -10.01
CA ASN A 99 -6.77 -12.23 -10.57
C ASN A 99 -6.29 -11.80 -11.97
N THR A 100 -5.01 -11.53 -12.12
CA THR A 100 -4.44 -11.07 -13.39
C THR A 100 -4.05 -12.22 -14.32
N THR A 101 -4.06 -13.47 -13.84
CA THR A 101 -3.77 -14.64 -14.66
C THR A 101 -4.95 -15.01 -15.56
N ASP A 102 -6.15 -15.13 -14.98
CA ASP A 102 -7.36 -15.58 -15.72
C ASP A 102 -8.41 -14.47 -15.85
N GLY A 103 -8.14 -13.28 -15.28
CA GLY A 103 -9.13 -12.22 -15.14
C GLY A 103 -10.09 -12.44 -13.97
N GLY A 104 -10.93 -11.43 -13.74
CA GLY A 104 -11.94 -11.43 -12.68
C GLY A 104 -11.51 -10.61 -11.46
N GLY A 105 -12.42 -9.73 -11.04
CA GLY A 105 -12.28 -8.91 -9.83
C GLY A 105 -13.28 -9.35 -8.75
N GLY A 106 -12.83 -9.32 -7.50
CA GLY A 106 -13.62 -9.60 -6.32
C GLY A 106 -13.51 -8.49 -5.29
N VAL A 107 -14.61 -8.21 -4.59
CA VAL A 107 -14.68 -7.23 -3.50
C VAL A 107 -15.22 -7.92 -2.25
N PHE A 108 -14.51 -7.79 -1.13
CA PHE A 108 -14.80 -8.48 0.12
C PHE A 108 -14.77 -7.52 1.30
N MET A 109 -15.72 -7.69 2.22
CA MET A 109 -15.69 -7.09 3.55
C MET A 109 -15.30 -8.14 4.58
N CYS A 110 -14.28 -7.85 5.38
CA CYS A 110 -13.75 -8.71 6.43
C CYS A 110 -14.02 -8.07 7.80
N SER A 111 -14.90 -8.66 8.61
CA SER A 111 -15.22 -8.15 9.95
C SER A 111 -15.87 -9.23 10.83
N GLY A 112 -15.62 -9.18 12.15
CA GLY A 112 -16.30 -10.03 13.14
C GLY A 112 -16.16 -11.53 12.90
N GLY A 113 -15.03 -11.98 12.37
CA GLY A 113 -14.80 -13.38 12.02
C GLY A 113 -15.52 -13.86 10.76
N VAL A 114 -16.02 -12.94 9.94
CA VAL A 114 -16.80 -13.24 8.73
C VAL A 114 -16.20 -12.54 7.52
N VAL A 115 -16.26 -13.22 6.38
CA VAL A 115 -15.99 -12.62 5.07
C VAL A 115 -17.29 -12.54 4.28
N VAL A 116 -17.67 -11.34 3.88
CA VAL A 116 -18.78 -11.08 2.98
C VAL A 116 -18.23 -10.80 1.58
N LYS A 117 -18.65 -11.60 0.60
CA LYS A 117 -18.36 -11.36 -0.82
C LYS A 117 -19.38 -10.36 -1.37
N ILE A 118 -18.93 -9.13 -1.62
CA ILE A 118 -19.76 -8.04 -2.13
C ILE A 118 -19.91 -8.17 -3.65
N ALA A 119 -18.82 -8.46 -4.36
CA ALA A 119 -18.81 -8.62 -5.80
C ALA A 119 -17.84 -9.74 -6.22
N ASP A 120 -18.19 -10.43 -7.31
CA ASP A 120 -17.39 -11.47 -7.94
C ASP A 120 -17.75 -11.56 -9.42
N GLY A 121 -17.05 -10.76 -10.24
CA GLY A 121 -17.41 -10.57 -11.64
C GLY A 121 -17.27 -11.83 -12.51
N SER A 122 -16.61 -12.88 -12.02
CA SER A 122 -16.30 -14.09 -12.81
C SER A 122 -16.64 -15.39 -12.07
N SER A 123 -17.31 -15.30 -10.92
CA SER A 123 -17.63 -16.45 -10.06
C SER A 123 -16.39 -17.28 -9.67
N VAL A 124 -15.20 -16.68 -9.63
CA VAL A 124 -13.92 -17.37 -9.38
C VAL A 124 -13.53 -17.35 -7.90
N TYR A 125 -14.27 -16.62 -7.07
CA TYR A 125 -13.97 -16.47 -5.66
C TYR A 125 -14.98 -17.18 -4.76
N SER A 126 -14.53 -17.62 -3.59
CA SER A 126 -15.38 -18.19 -2.52
C SER A 126 -15.04 -17.57 -1.17
N THR A 127 -16.01 -17.49 -0.27
CA THR A 127 -15.77 -17.14 1.14
C THR A 127 -15.55 -18.35 2.04
N THR A 128 -15.66 -19.55 1.46
CA THR A 128 -15.48 -20.82 2.17
C THR A 128 -14.10 -21.38 1.89
N SER A 129 -13.36 -21.68 2.96
CA SER A 129 -12.05 -22.34 2.86
C SER A 129 -12.14 -23.66 2.10
N GLY A 130 -11.09 -24.00 1.35
CA GLY A 130 -10.99 -25.30 0.69
C GLY A 130 -11.88 -25.48 -0.55
N THR A 131 -12.70 -24.48 -0.94
CA THR A 131 -13.55 -24.62 -2.13
C THR A 131 -12.69 -24.93 -3.36
N ALA A 132 -13.01 -26.04 -4.03
CA ALA A 132 -12.26 -26.50 -5.20
C ALA A 132 -12.45 -25.54 -6.38
N SER A 133 -11.39 -25.38 -7.18
CA SER A 133 -11.39 -24.54 -8.38
C SER A 133 -11.69 -23.06 -8.12
N LYS A 134 -11.45 -22.59 -6.89
CA LYS A 134 -11.68 -21.20 -6.47
C LYS A 134 -10.46 -20.60 -5.79
N THR A 135 -10.44 -19.28 -5.80
CA THR A 135 -9.65 -18.50 -4.87
C THR A 135 -10.51 -18.18 -3.66
N ASN A 136 -10.13 -18.68 -2.49
CA ASN A 136 -10.93 -18.57 -1.28
C ASN A 136 -10.44 -17.39 -0.44
N LEU A 137 -11.31 -16.48 -0.04
CA LEU A 137 -11.01 -15.44 0.94
C LEU A 137 -11.91 -15.67 2.16
N TYR A 138 -11.34 -16.13 3.26
CA TYR A 138 -12.10 -16.67 4.39
C TYR A 138 -11.48 -16.25 5.73
N TYR A 139 -12.24 -16.42 6.80
CA TYR A 139 -11.76 -16.28 8.17
C TYR A 139 -11.37 -17.65 8.72
N ASP A 140 -10.15 -17.78 9.23
CA ASP A 140 -9.67 -18.96 9.93
C ASP A 140 -9.91 -18.79 11.43
N GLY A 141 -10.95 -19.43 11.96
CA GLY A 141 -11.27 -19.35 13.40
C GLY A 141 -10.22 -19.96 14.32
N GLY A 142 -9.31 -20.78 13.79
CA GLY A 142 -8.20 -21.37 14.55
C GLY A 142 -7.10 -20.34 14.86
N SER A 143 -6.69 -19.53 13.88
CA SER A 143 -5.69 -18.47 14.07
C SER A 143 -6.28 -17.07 14.32
N GLY A 144 -7.56 -16.89 14.08
CA GLY A 144 -8.23 -15.59 14.14
C GLY A 144 -7.93 -14.67 12.94
N GLU A 145 -7.46 -15.22 11.81
CA GLU A 145 -6.97 -14.42 10.69
C GLU A 145 -7.89 -14.47 9.47
N TYR A 146 -7.91 -13.37 8.72
CA TYR A 146 -8.41 -13.40 7.35
C TYR A 146 -7.30 -13.89 6.42
N ARG A 147 -7.65 -14.86 5.58
CA ARG A 147 -6.72 -15.55 4.69
C ARG A 147 -7.26 -15.61 3.28
N MET A 148 -6.34 -15.61 2.32
CA MET A 148 -6.61 -15.90 0.93
C MET A 148 -5.91 -17.20 0.55
N GLN A 149 -6.61 -18.11 -0.10
CA GLN A 149 -6.07 -19.41 -0.54
C GLN A 149 -6.31 -19.57 -2.03
N ASN A 150 -5.32 -20.07 -2.75
CA ASN A 150 -5.46 -20.42 -4.15
C ASN A 150 -5.72 -21.92 -4.33
N ASN A 151 -6.94 -22.33 -4.66
CA ASN A 151 -7.29 -23.73 -4.95
C ASN A 151 -7.74 -23.92 -6.41
N THR A 152 -7.23 -23.12 -7.34
CA THR A 152 -7.66 -23.17 -8.75
C THR A 152 -7.02 -24.30 -9.56
N GLY A 153 -6.17 -25.14 -8.95
CA GLY A 153 -5.45 -26.21 -9.66
C GLY A 153 -4.19 -25.75 -10.40
N GLY A 154 -3.78 -24.49 -10.21
CA GLY A 154 -2.58 -23.91 -10.82
C GLY A 154 -2.14 -22.64 -10.09
N SER A 155 -0.98 -22.10 -10.44
CA SER A 155 -0.50 -20.83 -9.89
C SER A 155 -1.34 -19.65 -10.41
N ARG A 156 -1.57 -18.67 -9.54
CA ARG A 156 -2.33 -17.45 -9.86
C ARG A 156 -1.62 -16.21 -9.35
N THR A 157 -1.69 -15.15 -10.13
CA THR A 157 -1.15 -13.83 -9.81
C THR A 157 -2.28 -12.88 -9.51
N TYR A 158 -2.11 -12.11 -8.44
CA TYR A 158 -3.13 -11.21 -7.93
C TYR A 158 -2.59 -9.81 -7.73
N HIS A 159 -3.42 -8.82 -8.06
CA HIS A 159 -3.31 -7.46 -7.53
C HIS A 159 -4.27 -7.36 -6.36
N ILE A 160 -3.78 -6.86 -5.22
CA ILE A 160 -4.55 -6.74 -3.99
C ILE A 160 -4.48 -5.29 -3.52
N PHE A 161 -5.66 -4.69 -3.35
CA PHE A 161 -5.83 -3.44 -2.64
C PHE A 161 -6.62 -3.71 -1.36
N SER A 162 -6.14 -3.24 -0.22
CA SER A 162 -6.86 -3.39 1.03
C SER A 162 -6.90 -2.09 1.82
N ILE A 163 -8.03 -1.86 2.47
CA ILE A 163 -8.20 -0.82 3.48
C ILE A 163 -8.34 -1.54 4.81
N ARG A 164 -7.33 -1.39 5.66
CA ARG A 164 -7.34 -1.96 7.00
C ARG A 164 -8.00 -1.01 7.98
N LEU A 165 -8.94 -1.53 8.73
CA LEU A 165 -9.54 -0.94 9.93
C LEU A 165 -8.96 -1.62 11.17
N ARG A 166 -9.22 -1.08 12.36
CA ARG A 166 -8.93 -1.80 13.60
C ARG A 166 -9.71 -3.12 13.61
N ALA A 167 -9.08 -4.17 14.11
CA ALA A 167 -9.72 -5.47 14.26
C ALA A 167 -11.03 -5.29 15.03
N SER A 168 -12.14 -5.64 14.40
CA SER A 168 -13.40 -5.84 15.10
C SER A 168 -13.34 -7.26 15.60
N SER A 169 -13.11 -7.42 16.91
CA SER A 169 -13.31 -8.68 17.63
C SER A 169 -14.62 -9.34 17.23
#